data_AF-A0A1S9D3U2-F1
#
_entry.id   AF-A0A1S9D3U2-F1
#
_cell.length_a   1.000
_cell.length_b   1.000
_cell.length_c   1.000
_cell.angle_alpha   90.00
_cell.angle_beta   90.00
_cell.angle_gamma   90.00
#
_symmetry.space_group_name_H-M   'P 1'
#
loop_
_entity.id
_entity.type
_entity.pdbx_description
1 polymer ?
#
loop_
_entity_poly.entity_id
_entity_poly.type
_entity_poly.pdbx_seq_one_letter_code
_entity_poly.pdbx_strand_id
1 'polypeptide(L)'
;MLIVGLVTGHLTAGLRYQARVAGYREERARSLSEMAKALSSALVETQVVEISDKFVESSFRAKAAILLPDPSDKLEVPAAHGAMPAYDLAVAQWCYDKNEPAGAGTDTLPANPQLYLPLKAPMRVRGVLVVEPSKARLLMIPEQRRLLDTFAALVAIALERIHFVSVAQDTLIKMESERLRNTLLAALSHDLRTPLTALVGLAETLSLELAATQSEHAEKAGVIREQALRTSKLVNNLLEMARL
;
A
#
# COMPACT_ATOMS: atom_id res chain seq x y z
N MET A 1 -52.94 -41.05 22.69
CA MET A 1 -52.08 -41.25 21.49
C MET A 1 -51.82 -39.94 20.71
N LEU A 2 -52.82 -39.08 20.47
CA LEU A 2 -52.63 -37.78 19.79
C LEU A 2 -51.62 -36.83 20.46
N ILE A 3 -51.63 -36.73 21.80
CA ILE A 3 -50.75 -35.83 22.55
C ILE A 3 -49.27 -36.20 22.37
N VAL A 4 -48.95 -37.49 22.41
CA VAL A 4 -47.57 -37.99 22.23
C VAL A 4 -47.08 -37.67 20.80
N GLY A 5 -47.93 -37.88 19.78
CA GLY A 5 -47.59 -37.54 18.40
C GLY A 5 -47.37 -36.04 18.17
N LEU A 6 -48.11 -35.18 18.87
CA LEU A 6 -47.97 -33.73 18.77
C LEU A 6 -46.68 -33.25 19.46
N VAL A 7 -46.35 -33.82 20.63
CA VAL A 7 -45.10 -33.52 21.36
C VAL A 7 -43.87 -34.01 20.59
N THR A 8 -43.90 -35.23 20.03
CA THR A 8 -42.79 -35.75 19.21
C THR A 8 -42.65 -34.99 17.90
N GLY A 9 -43.76 -34.59 17.27
CA GLY A 9 -43.76 -33.73 16.08
C GLY A 9 -43.14 -32.36 16.35
N HIS A 10 -43.51 -31.71 17.46
CA HIS A 10 -42.98 -30.41 17.84
C HIS A 10 -41.48 -30.47 18.20
N LEU A 11 -41.05 -31.47 18.96
CA LEU A 11 -39.63 -31.68 19.30
C LEU A 11 -38.79 -31.97 18.06
N THR A 12 -39.29 -32.80 17.15
CA THR A 12 -38.60 -33.12 15.89
C THR A 12 -38.49 -31.89 14.98
N ALA A 13 -39.54 -31.08 14.90
CA ALA A 13 -39.51 -29.80 14.17
C ALA A 13 -38.50 -28.82 14.79
N GLY A 14 -38.46 -28.71 16.12
CA GLY A 14 -37.51 -27.88 16.84
C GLY A 14 -36.06 -28.29 16.61
N LEU A 15 -35.74 -29.59 16.72
CA LEU A 15 -34.40 -30.11 16.45
C LEU A 15 -33.97 -29.90 14.99
N ARG A 16 -34.88 -30.11 14.02
CA ARG A 16 -34.61 -29.82 12.59
C ARG A 16 -34.35 -28.33 12.35
N TYR A 17 -35.09 -27.45 13.03
CA TYR A 17 -34.88 -26.01 12.94
C TYR A 17 -33.52 -25.62 13.53
N GLN A 18 -33.17 -26.13 14.72
CA GLN A 18 -31.87 -25.88 15.35
C GLN A 18 -30.71 -26.40 14.50
N ALA A 19 -30.81 -27.61 13.94
CA ALA A 19 -29.81 -28.16 13.04
C ALA A 19 -29.62 -27.30 11.78
N ARG A 20 -30.72 -26.78 11.21
CA ARG A 20 -30.66 -25.87 10.06
C ARG A 20 -30.00 -24.54 10.42
N VAL A 21 -30.33 -23.95 11.57
CA VAL A 21 -29.70 -22.70 12.04
C VAL A 21 -28.22 -22.90 12.33
N ALA A 22 -27.83 -24.04 12.91
CA ALA A 22 -26.44 -24.39 13.16
C ALA A 22 -25.65 -24.53 11.84
N GLY A 23 -26.20 -25.23 10.84
CA GLY A 23 -25.58 -25.36 9.51
C GLY A 23 -25.34 -24.00 8.84
N TYR A 24 -26.32 -23.11 8.85
CA TYR A 24 -26.16 -21.76 8.28
C TYR A 24 -25.12 -20.88 9.01
N ARG A 25 -24.89 -21.12 10.31
CA ARG A 25 -23.85 -20.42 11.06
C ARG A 25 -22.47 -20.97 10.73
N GLU A 26 -22.37 -22.29 10.59
CA GLU A 26 -21.13 -22.97 10.22
C GLU A 26 -20.67 -22.56 8.82
N GLU A 27 -21.56 -22.58 7.82
CA GLU A 27 -21.24 -22.15 6.45
C GLU A 27 -20.72 -20.71 6.41
N ARG A 28 -21.34 -19.80 7.16
CA ARG A 28 -20.90 -18.40 7.24
C ARG A 28 -19.53 -18.25 7.91
N ALA A 29 -19.32 -18.92 9.04
CA ALA A 29 -18.04 -18.87 9.74
C ALA A 29 -16.92 -19.45 8.86
N ARG A 30 -17.22 -20.52 8.11
CA ARG A 30 -16.31 -21.14 7.16
C ARG A 30 -15.95 -20.19 6.02
N SER A 31 -16.95 -19.58 5.37
CA SER A 31 -16.73 -18.62 4.28
C SER A 31 -15.89 -17.41 4.73
N LEU A 32 -16.18 -16.85 5.91
CA LEU A 32 -15.37 -15.77 6.50
C LEU A 32 -13.93 -16.21 6.80
N SER A 33 -13.76 -17.42 7.36
CA SER A 33 -12.43 -17.96 7.68
C SER A 33 -11.61 -18.21 6.42
N GLU A 34 -12.22 -18.75 5.37
CA GLU A 34 -11.58 -18.98 4.07
C GLU A 34 -11.18 -17.67 3.40
N MET A 35 -12.06 -16.67 3.41
CA MET A 35 -11.76 -15.34 2.87
C MET A 35 -10.63 -14.67 3.64
N ALA A 36 -10.70 -14.65 4.98
CA ALA A 36 -9.66 -14.09 5.83
C ALA A 36 -8.30 -14.76 5.58
N LYS A 37 -8.29 -16.10 5.44
CA LYS A 37 -7.09 -16.86 5.11
C LYS A 37 -6.54 -16.49 3.74
N ALA A 38 -7.38 -16.46 2.70
CA ALA A 38 -6.96 -16.07 1.36
C ALA A 38 -6.39 -14.65 1.32
N LEU A 39 -7.10 -13.69 1.94
CA LEU A 39 -6.65 -12.31 2.04
C LEU A 39 -5.35 -12.16 2.84
N SER A 40 -5.10 -13.01 3.84
CA SER A 40 -3.84 -12.99 4.59
C SER A 40 -2.62 -13.36 3.75
N SER A 41 -2.80 -14.21 2.73
CA SER A 41 -1.74 -14.62 1.80
C SER A 41 -1.53 -13.66 0.63
N ALA A 42 -2.39 -12.66 0.45
CA ALA A 42 -2.23 -11.67 -0.61
C ALA A 42 -1.03 -10.74 -0.34
N LEU A 43 -0.18 -10.59 -1.36
CA LEU A 43 1.05 -9.80 -1.34
C LEU A 43 0.94 -8.47 -2.09
N VAL A 44 -0.01 -8.38 -3.03
CA VAL A 44 -0.26 -7.19 -3.86
C VAL A 44 -1.75 -6.87 -3.94
N GLU A 45 -2.09 -5.62 -4.22
CA GLU A 45 -3.47 -5.13 -4.23
C GLU A 45 -4.33 -5.88 -5.25
N THR A 46 -3.78 -6.23 -6.42
CA THR A 46 -4.49 -7.00 -7.46
C THR A 46 -4.98 -8.36 -6.94
N GLN A 47 -4.20 -9.05 -6.11
CA GLN A 47 -4.61 -10.31 -5.50
C GLN A 47 -5.77 -10.11 -4.51
N VAL A 48 -5.76 -9.01 -3.75
CA VAL A 48 -6.87 -8.69 -2.85
C VAL A 48 -8.15 -8.46 -3.64
N VAL A 49 -8.06 -7.72 -4.74
CA VAL A 49 -9.19 -7.49 -5.65
C VAL A 49 -9.73 -8.82 -6.19
N GLU A 50 -8.88 -9.65 -6.79
CA GLU A 50 -9.28 -10.95 -7.35
C GLU A 50 -9.91 -11.90 -6.32
N ILE A 51 -9.36 -11.96 -5.10
CA ILE A 51 -9.91 -12.77 -4.02
C ILE A 51 -11.29 -12.23 -3.65
N SER A 52 -11.42 -10.92 -3.47
CA SER A 52 -12.66 -10.29 -3.07
C SER A 52 -13.78 -10.51 -4.08
N ASP A 53 -13.48 -10.33 -5.37
CA ASP A 53 -14.47 -10.53 -6.44
C ASP A 53 -15.01 -11.97 -6.43
N LYS A 54 -14.12 -12.98 -6.33
CA LYS A 54 -14.50 -14.40 -6.25
C LYS A 54 -15.37 -14.71 -5.03
N PHE A 55 -15.02 -14.17 -3.86
CA PHE A 55 -15.77 -14.42 -2.63
C PHE A 55 -17.12 -13.71 -2.62
N VAL A 56 -17.21 -12.48 -3.16
CA VAL A 56 -18.48 -11.76 -3.25
C VAL A 56 -19.40 -12.41 -4.28
N GLU A 57 -18.88 -12.80 -5.44
CA GLU A 57 -19.66 -13.48 -6.48
C GLU A 57 -20.22 -14.82 -5.97
N SER A 58 -19.39 -15.66 -5.35
CA SER A 58 -19.82 -16.97 -4.84
C SER A 58 -20.78 -16.88 -3.64
N SER A 59 -20.55 -15.95 -2.71
CA SER A 59 -21.34 -15.86 -1.47
C SER A 59 -22.65 -15.10 -1.65
N PHE A 60 -22.69 -14.08 -2.52
CA PHE A 60 -23.85 -13.19 -2.67
C PHE A 60 -24.53 -13.31 -4.04
N ARG A 61 -23.94 -14.07 -4.99
CA ARG A 61 -24.42 -14.12 -6.39
C ARG A 61 -24.58 -12.71 -6.96
N ALA A 62 -23.59 -11.87 -6.74
CA ALA A 62 -23.58 -10.47 -7.11
C ALA A 62 -22.30 -10.17 -7.89
N LYS A 63 -22.39 -9.26 -8.87
CA LYS A 63 -21.18 -8.73 -9.49
C LYS A 63 -20.53 -7.76 -8.52
N ALA A 64 -19.21 -7.79 -8.45
CA ALA A 64 -18.45 -6.91 -7.58
C ALA A 64 -17.33 -6.24 -8.36
N ALA A 65 -16.93 -5.07 -7.89
CA ALA A 65 -15.69 -4.42 -8.27
C ALA A 65 -15.14 -3.65 -7.09
N ILE A 66 -13.82 -3.60 -6.98
CA ILE A 66 -13.12 -2.75 -6.01
C ILE A 66 -12.44 -1.61 -6.76
N LEU A 67 -12.77 -0.40 -6.34
CA LEU A 67 -12.17 0.84 -6.81
C LEU A 67 -11.12 1.27 -5.80
N LEU A 68 -9.88 1.42 -6.24
CA LEU A 68 -8.76 1.88 -5.42
C LEU A 68 -8.41 3.33 -5.77
N PRO A 69 -8.02 4.16 -4.79
CA PRO A 69 -7.59 5.52 -5.05
C PRO A 69 -6.18 5.58 -5.62
N ASP A 70 -5.95 6.53 -6.50
CA ASP A 70 -4.62 6.97 -6.91
C ASP A 70 -3.90 7.74 -5.77
N PRO A 71 -2.63 8.16 -5.95
CA PRO A 71 -1.93 9.00 -4.97
C PRO A 71 -2.57 10.37 -4.70
N SER A 72 -3.53 10.81 -5.53
CA SER A 72 -4.27 12.07 -5.41
C SER A 72 -5.67 11.88 -4.82
N ASP A 73 -5.95 10.73 -4.21
CA ASP A 73 -7.22 10.35 -3.61
C ASP A 73 -8.40 10.28 -4.61
N LYS A 74 -8.11 10.05 -5.90
CA LYS A 74 -9.11 9.82 -6.94
C LYS A 74 -9.25 8.34 -7.24
N LEU A 75 -10.47 7.83 -7.13
CA LEU A 75 -10.75 6.44 -7.49
C LEU A 75 -10.50 6.22 -8.98
N GLU A 76 -9.70 5.20 -9.29
CA GLU A 76 -9.42 4.80 -10.66
C GLU A 76 -10.40 3.71 -11.13
N VAL A 77 -10.60 3.66 -12.46
CA VAL A 77 -11.30 2.56 -13.11
C VAL A 77 -10.49 1.28 -12.88
N PRO A 78 -11.05 0.22 -12.29
CA PRO A 78 -10.31 -1.00 -12.06
C PRO A 78 -9.88 -1.55 -13.42
N ALA A 79 -8.65 -2.05 -13.52
CA ALA A 79 -8.30 -2.96 -14.60
C ALA A 79 -9.37 -4.08 -14.59
N ALA A 80 -10.01 -4.35 -15.72
CA ALA A 80 -11.17 -5.23 -15.76
C ALA A 80 -10.80 -6.65 -15.31
N HIS A 81 -11.28 -7.07 -14.13
CA HIS A 81 -11.18 -8.44 -13.63
C HIS A 81 -12.60 -9.02 -13.57
N GLY A 82 -12.93 -9.97 -14.45
CA GLY A 82 -14.23 -10.64 -14.46
C GLY A 82 -15.41 -9.78 -14.96
N ALA A 83 -16.63 -10.14 -14.54
CA ALA A 83 -17.86 -9.46 -14.93
C ALA A 83 -18.10 -8.22 -14.06
N MET A 84 -17.63 -7.06 -14.51
CA MET A 84 -17.79 -5.83 -13.76
C MET A 84 -19.26 -5.37 -13.67
N PRO A 85 -19.70 -4.85 -12.52
CA PRO A 85 -20.97 -4.16 -12.41
C PRO A 85 -20.96 -2.87 -13.24
N ALA A 86 -22.13 -2.42 -13.70
CA ALA A 86 -22.25 -1.04 -14.12
C ALA A 86 -22.12 -0.16 -12.86
N TYR A 87 -21.30 0.90 -12.87
CA TYR A 87 -21.16 1.76 -11.70
C TYR A 87 -20.98 3.23 -12.09
N ASP A 88 -21.31 4.10 -11.15
CA ASP A 88 -21.12 5.54 -11.27
C ASP A 88 -19.89 5.94 -10.44
N LEU A 89 -18.84 6.39 -11.13
CA LEU A 89 -17.59 6.81 -10.50
C LEU A 89 -17.80 8.01 -9.55
N ALA A 90 -18.76 8.89 -9.83
CA ALA A 90 -19.03 10.04 -8.96
C ALA A 90 -19.66 9.60 -7.63
N VAL A 91 -20.53 8.59 -7.66
CA VAL A 91 -21.11 7.99 -6.45
C VAL A 91 -20.06 7.23 -5.66
N ALA A 92 -19.19 6.48 -6.35
CA ALA A 92 -18.07 5.82 -5.69
C ALA A 92 -17.10 6.82 -5.04
N GLN A 93 -16.74 7.90 -5.74
CA GLN A 93 -15.88 8.94 -5.19
C GLN A 93 -16.54 9.62 -3.99
N TRP A 94 -17.84 9.92 -4.05
CA TRP A 94 -18.57 10.45 -2.90
C TRP A 94 -18.53 9.50 -1.70
N CYS A 95 -18.76 8.20 -1.94
CA CYS A 95 -18.68 7.15 -0.91
C CYS A 95 -17.29 7.08 -0.27
N TYR A 96 -16.24 7.25 -1.08
CA TYR A 96 -14.85 7.33 -0.63
C TYR A 96 -14.61 8.58 0.23
N ASP A 97 -14.96 9.76 -0.29
CA ASP A 97 -14.69 11.05 0.36
C ASP A 97 -15.48 11.21 1.68
N LYS A 98 -16.70 10.69 1.75
CA LYS A 98 -17.58 10.80 2.92
C LYS A 98 -17.47 9.64 3.89
N ASN A 99 -16.75 8.58 3.52
CA ASN A 99 -16.68 7.35 4.32
C ASN A 99 -18.08 6.81 4.67
N GLU A 100 -19.04 6.93 3.76
CA GLU A 100 -20.43 6.54 3.99
C GLU A 100 -20.93 5.64 2.86
N PRO A 101 -21.68 4.58 3.17
CA PRO A 101 -22.25 3.72 2.15
C PRO A 101 -23.34 4.46 1.35
N ALA A 102 -23.47 4.13 0.07
CA ALA A 102 -24.42 4.76 -0.83
C ALA A 102 -25.09 3.74 -1.77
N GLY A 103 -26.23 4.13 -2.36
CA GLY A 103 -26.95 3.33 -3.34
C GLY A 103 -27.93 2.33 -2.72
N ALA A 104 -28.10 1.18 -3.36
CA ALA A 104 -29.17 0.24 -3.06
C ALA A 104 -29.18 -0.22 -1.59
N GLY A 105 -30.29 0.01 -0.89
CA GLY A 105 -30.44 -0.37 0.52
C GLY A 105 -29.70 0.54 1.50
N THR A 106 -29.51 1.81 1.14
CA THR A 106 -28.98 2.87 2.00
C THR A 106 -29.89 4.10 1.95
N ASP A 107 -29.74 5.01 2.91
CA ASP A 107 -30.46 6.30 2.91
C ASP A 107 -29.82 7.34 1.98
N THR A 108 -28.62 7.03 1.47
CA THR A 108 -27.79 7.93 0.68
C THR A 108 -27.81 7.52 -0.78
N LEU A 109 -28.29 8.42 -1.65
CA LEU A 109 -28.41 8.15 -3.09
C LEU A 109 -29.14 6.84 -3.41
N PRO A 110 -30.31 6.55 -2.79
CA PRO A 110 -31.00 5.25 -2.88
C PRO A 110 -31.48 4.88 -4.29
N ALA A 111 -31.52 5.85 -5.21
CA ALA A 111 -31.91 5.64 -6.60
C ALA A 111 -30.86 4.84 -7.40
N ASN A 112 -29.62 4.77 -6.92
CA ASN A 112 -28.58 4.00 -7.58
C ASN A 112 -28.78 2.48 -7.33
N PRO A 113 -28.86 1.65 -8.39
CA PRO A 113 -29.15 0.23 -8.24
C PRO A 113 -27.98 -0.59 -7.67
N GLN A 114 -26.76 -0.06 -7.69
CA GLN A 114 -25.59 -0.66 -7.04
C GLN A 114 -25.46 -0.21 -5.59
N LEU A 115 -24.89 -1.06 -4.76
CA LEU A 115 -24.47 -0.71 -3.40
C LEU A 115 -22.97 -0.36 -3.41
N TYR A 116 -22.62 0.78 -2.84
CA TYR A 116 -21.26 1.25 -2.67
C TYR A 116 -20.91 1.18 -1.19
N LEU A 117 -19.84 0.45 -0.86
CA LEU A 117 -19.35 0.27 0.50
C LEU A 117 -17.92 0.81 0.62
N PRO A 118 -17.68 1.78 1.50
CA PRO A 118 -16.32 2.26 1.75
C PRO A 118 -15.51 1.17 2.46
N LEU A 119 -14.32 0.88 1.95
CA LEU A 119 -13.38 -0.05 2.52
C LEU A 119 -12.63 0.62 3.68
N LYS A 120 -13.30 0.69 4.83
CA LYS A 120 -12.81 1.34 6.07
C LYS A 120 -11.76 0.49 6.77
N ALA A 121 -10.50 0.88 6.66
CA ALA A 121 -9.40 0.34 7.45
C ALA A 121 -9.13 1.24 8.68
N PRO A 122 -8.38 0.77 9.69
CA PRO A 122 -8.03 1.55 10.88
C PRO A 122 -7.46 2.95 10.61
N MET A 123 -6.58 3.12 9.61
CA MET A 123 -5.95 4.43 9.35
C MET A 123 -6.78 5.32 8.42
N ARG A 124 -7.32 4.75 7.34
CA ARG A 124 -8.10 5.49 6.33
C ARG A 124 -8.96 4.54 5.49
N VAL A 125 -9.88 5.09 4.71
CA VAL A 125 -10.55 4.33 3.64
C VAL A 125 -9.54 4.03 2.53
N ARG A 126 -9.48 2.76 2.15
CA ARG A 126 -8.52 2.23 1.16
C ARG A 126 -9.13 2.02 -0.23
N GLY A 127 -10.43 2.25 -0.38
CA GLY A 127 -11.15 2.10 -1.64
C GLY A 127 -12.64 1.96 -1.42
N VAL A 128 -13.35 1.59 -2.48
CA VAL A 128 -14.80 1.36 -2.46
C VAL A 128 -15.10 0.02 -3.11
N LEU A 129 -15.87 -0.81 -2.41
CA LEU A 129 -16.46 -2.02 -2.96
C LEU A 129 -17.82 -1.66 -3.55
N VAL A 130 -17.97 -1.90 -4.86
CA VAL A 130 -19.23 -1.78 -5.57
C VAL A 130 -19.83 -3.17 -5.73
N VAL A 131 -21.11 -3.32 -5.38
CA VAL A 131 -21.85 -4.57 -5.48
C VAL A 131 -23.12 -4.34 -6.29
N GLU A 132 -23.26 -5.06 -7.40
CA GLU A 132 -24.51 -5.13 -8.16
C GLU A 132 -25.21 -6.44 -7.81
N PRO A 133 -26.25 -6.39 -6.96
CA PRO A 133 -26.96 -7.59 -6.55
C PRO A 133 -27.81 -8.14 -7.70
N SER A 134 -27.81 -9.45 -7.89
CA SER A 134 -28.77 -10.10 -8.81
C SER A 134 -30.23 -9.85 -8.42
N LYS A 135 -30.50 -9.63 -7.13
CA LYS A 135 -31.81 -9.26 -6.58
C LYS A 135 -31.64 -8.27 -5.43
N ALA A 136 -32.12 -7.03 -5.60
CA ALA A 136 -32.02 -5.97 -4.59
C ALA A 136 -32.53 -6.41 -3.19
N ARG A 137 -33.56 -7.25 -3.13
CA ARG A 137 -34.11 -7.78 -1.86
C ARG A 137 -33.09 -8.58 -1.03
N LEU A 138 -32.07 -9.18 -1.64
CA LEU A 138 -31.06 -9.95 -0.91
C LEU A 138 -30.17 -9.06 -0.03
N LEU A 139 -29.86 -7.84 -0.49
CA LEU A 139 -29.09 -6.87 0.29
C LEU A 139 -29.90 -6.20 1.40
N MET A 140 -31.24 -6.30 1.34
CA MET A 140 -32.13 -5.82 2.40
C MET A 140 -32.25 -6.80 3.57
N ILE A 141 -31.70 -8.01 3.44
CA ILE A 141 -31.66 -8.99 4.53
C ILE A 141 -30.54 -8.56 5.51
N PRO A 142 -30.84 -8.23 6.77
CA PRO A 142 -29.85 -7.71 7.71
C PRO A 142 -28.64 -8.62 7.90
N GLU A 143 -28.84 -9.93 7.93
CA GLU A 143 -27.75 -10.91 8.07
C GLU A 143 -26.82 -10.94 6.85
N GLN A 144 -27.36 -10.76 5.64
CA GLN A 144 -26.56 -10.70 4.41
C GLN A 144 -25.78 -9.39 4.35
N ARG A 145 -26.43 -8.27 4.70
CA ARG A 145 -25.76 -6.97 4.79
C ARG A 145 -24.61 -7.00 5.78
N ARG A 146 -24.83 -7.55 6.98
CA ARG A 146 -23.77 -7.68 8.00
C ARG A 146 -22.61 -8.57 7.54
N LEU A 147 -22.90 -9.65 6.80
CA LEU A 147 -21.85 -10.50 6.24
C LEU A 147 -21.02 -9.73 5.20
N LEU A 148 -21.68 -8.98 4.32
CA LEU A 148 -21.02 -8.16 3.30
C LEU A 148 -20.19 -7.03 3.94
N ASP A 149 -20.71 -6.37 4.98
CA ASP A 149 -19.95 -5.36 5.74
C ASP A 149 -18.70 -5.99 6.39
N THR A 150 -18.80 -7.24 6.86
CA THR A 150 -17.66 -7.97 7.41
C THR A 150 -16.63 -8.30 6.32
N PHE A 151 -17.08 -8.69 5.13
CA PHE A 151 -16.20 -8.91 3.98
C PHE A 151 -15.46 -7.61 3.61
N ALA A 152 -16.20 -6.50 3.47
CA ALA A 152 -15.63 -5.19 3.18
C ALA A 152 -14.57 -4.78 4.22
N ALA A 153 -14.80 -5.04 5.51
CA ALA A 153 -13.82 -4.80 6.56
C ALA A 153 -12.55 -5.64 6.39
N LEU A 154 -12.67 -6.94 6.08
CA LEU A 154 -11.52 -7.82 5.83
C LEU A 154 -10.70 -7.36 4.63
N VAL A 155 -11.36 -6.95 3.55
CA VAL A 155 -10.72 -6.39 2.35
C VAL A 155 -9.97 -5.11 2.69
N ALA A 156 -10.61 -4.19 3.43
CA ALA A 156 -10.00 -2.93 3.84
C ALA A 156 -8.71 -3.15 4.65
N ILE A 157 -8.75 -4.07 5.62
CA ILE A 157 -7.58 -4.45 6.44
C ILE A 157 -6.47 -5.05 5.57
N ALA A 158 -6.83 -5.88 4.59
CA ALA A 158 -5.85 -6.49 3.69
C ALA A 158 -5.16 -5.46 2.79
N LEU A 159 -5.93 -4.53 2.20
CA LEU A 159 -5.39 -3.43 1.40
C LEU A 159 -4.47 -2.53 2.23
N GLU A 160 -4.88 -2.19 3.45
CA GLU A 160 -4.05 -1.38 4.36
C GLU A 160 -2.73 -2.09 4.73
N ARG A 161 -2.79 -3.39 5.00
CA ARG A 161 -1.59 -4.18 5.27
C ARG A 161 -0.63 -4.12 4.09
N ILE A 162 -1.11 -4.34 2.88
CA ILE A 162 -0.28 -4.33 1.66
C ILE A 162 0.35 -2.97 1.44
N HIS A 163 -0.42 -1.90 1.60
CA HIS A 163 0.10 -0.54 1.52
C HIS A 163 1.23 -0.29 2.52
N PHE A 164 1.05 -0.66 3.80
CA PHE A 164 2.10 -0.45 4.80
C PHE A 164 3.34 -1.31 4.58
N VAL A 165 3.19 -2.52 4.02
CA VAL A 165 4.34 -3.34 3.60
C VAL A 165 5.12 -2.62 2.50
N SER A 166 4.44 -2.06 1.48
CA SER A 166 5.08 -1.29 0.41
C SER A 166 5.79 -0.04 0.95
N VAL A 167 5.14 0.74 1.82
CA VAL A 167 5.75 1.92 2.45
C VAL A 167 7.00 1.55 3.26
N ALA A 168 6.96 0.44 4.01
CA ALA A 168 8.10 -0.02 4.78
C ALA A 168 9.28 -0.45 3.88
N GLN A 169 9.00 -1.17 2.80
CA GLN A 169 10.02 -1.57 1.81
C GLN A 169 10.67 -0.34 1.15
N ASP A 170 9.88 0.62 0.69
CA ASP A 170 10.39 1.85 0.07
C ASP A 170 11.25 2.65 1.05
N THR A 171 10.86 2.70 2.32
CA THR A 171 11.63 3.38 3.36
C THR A 171 12.97 2.70 3.60
N LEU A 172 13.00 1.36 3.66
CA LEU A 172 14.25 0.60 3.80
C LEU A 172 15.18 0.82 2.61
N ILE A 173 14.66 0.78 1.38
CA ILE A 173 15.44 1.03 0.16
C ILE A 173 16.04 2.45 0.19
N LYS A 174 15.25 3.46 0.56
CA LYS A 174 15.73 4.84 0.69
C LYS A 174 16.83 4.98 1.75
N MET A 175 16.65 4.34 2.91
CA MET A 175 17.64 4.36 3.99
C MET A 175 18.95 3.69 3.57
N GLU A 176 18.88 2.56 2.86
CA GLU A 176 20.07 1.86 2.37
C GLU A 176 20.78 2.66 1.28
N SER A 177 20.03 3.30 0.38
CA SER A 177 20.56 4.21 -0.63
C SER A 177 21.32 5.38 0.00
N GLU A 178 20.74 6.04 1.00
CA GLU A 178 21.39 7.13 1.73
C GLU A 178 22.61 6.66 2.53
N ARG A 179 22.55 5.47 3.15
CA ARG A 179 23.70 4.89 3.85
C ARG A 179 24.85 4.60 2.89
N LEU A 180 24.57 4.02 1.72
CA LEU A 180 25.56 3.73 0.70
C LEU A 180 26.18 5.03 0.18
N ARG A 181 25.35 6.03 -0.15
CA ARG A 181 25.79 7.37 -0.56
C ARG A 181 26.77 7.97 0.45
N ASN A 182 26.40 7.99 1.73
CA ASN A 182 27.23 8.55 2.80
C ASN A 182 28.55 7.79 2.98
N THR A 183 28.53 6.45 2.85
CA THR A 183 29.73 5.62 2.97
C THR A 183 30.69 5.88 1.81
N LEU A 184 30.17 5.96 0.59
CA LEU A 184 30.96 6.26 -0.61
C LEU A 184 31.57 7.66 -0.54
N LEU A 185 30.81 8.68 -0.11
CA LEU A 185 31.32 10.03 0.05
C LEU A 185 32.42 10.12 1.12
N ALA A 186 32.26 9.40 2.23
CA ALA A 186 33.28 9.35 3.28
C ALA A 186 34.57 8.68 2.79
N ALA A 187 34.47 7.54 2.10
CA ALA A 187 35.61 6.83 1.52
C ALA A 187 36.34 7.69 0.48
N LEU A 188 35.60 8.26 -0.48
CA LEU A 188 36.16 9.16 -1.49
C LEU A 188 36.83 10.39 -0.86
N SER A 189 36.24 10.97 0.19
CA SER A 189 36.86 12.11 0.87
C SER A 189 38.19 11.77 1.50
N HIS A 190 38.31 10.62 2.14
CA HIS A 190 39.56 10.16 2.75
C HIS A 190 40.62 9.85 1.68
N ASP A 191 40.23 9.10 0.65
CA ASP A 191 41.13 8.61 -0.39
C ASP A 191 41.61 9.71 -1.34
N LEU A 192 40.85 10.80 -1.49
CA LEU A 192 41.29 11.99 -2.23
C LEU A 192 42.13 12.94 -1.37
N ARG A 193 41.82 13.08 -0.07
CA ARG A 193 42.54 14.01 0.83
C ARG A 193 44.00 13.60 1.02
N THR A 194 44.28 12.31 1.18
CA THR A 194 45.64 11.79 1.41
C THR A 194 46.61 12.16 0.27
N PRO A 195 46.35 11.81 -1.01
CA PRO A 195 47.24 12.16 -2.11
C PRO A 195 47.26 13.66 -2.41
N LEU A 196 46.14 14.39 -2.23
CA LEU A 196 46.13 15.86 -2.41
C LEU A 196 47.00 16.56 -1.36
N THR A 197 46.96 16.11 -0.10
CA THR A 197 47.80 16.66 0.97
C THR A 197 49.27 16.40 0.66
N ALA A 198 49.61 15.20 0.19
CA ALA A 198 50.97 14.87 -0.25
C ALA A 198 51.42 15.74 -1.44
N LEU A 199 50.57 15.91 -2.47
CA LEU A 199 50.85 16.77 -3.62
C LEU A 199 51.08 18.22 -3.24
N VAL A 200 50.22 18.78 -2.38
CA VAL A 200 50.37 20.15 -1.87
C VAL A 200 51.68 20.29 -1.10
N GLY A 201 51.99 19.37 -0.20
CA GLY A 201 53.25 19.39 0.57
C GLY A 201 54.50 19.29 -0.31
N LEU A 202 54.51 18.37 -1.29
CA LEU A 202 55.62 18.24 -2.24
C LEU A 202 55.78 19.49 -3.11
N ALA A 203 54.68 20.06 -3.61
CA ALA A 203 54.72 21.28 -4.41
C ALA A 203 55.19 22.49 -3.59
N GLU A 204 54.82 22.56 -2.31
CA GLU A 204 55.27 23.61 -1.40
C GLU A 204 56.77 23.51 -1.10
N THR A 205 57.27 22.32 -0.76
CA THR A 205 58.72 22.09 -0.56
C THR A 205 59.51 22.43 -1.83
N LEU A 206 59.09 21.94 -2.99
CA LEU A 206 59.75 22.21 -4.28
C LEU A 206 59.78 23.72 -4.60
N SER A 207 58.67 24.41 -4.34
CA SER A 207 58.57 25.86 -4.54
C SER A 207 59.51 26.64 -3.63
N LEU A 208 59.69 26.21 -2.37
CA LEU A 208 60.58 26.87 -1.40
C LEU A 208 62.07 26.63 -1.74
N GLU A 209 62.45 25.40 -2.08
CA GLU A 209 63.83 25.03 -2.43
C GLU A 209 64.32 25.77 -3.69
N LEU A 210 63.49 25.81 -4.73
CA LEU A 210 63.84 26.49 -5.99
C LEU A 210 63.88 28.01 -5.85
N ALA A 211 63.02 28.58 -4.99
CA ALA A 211 63.07 30.01 -4.67
C ALA A 211 64.34 30.37 -3.88
N ALA A 212 64.73 29.54 -2.90
CA ALA A 212 65.93 29.75 -2.10
C ALA A 212 67.23 29.67 -2.93
N THR A 213 67.24 28.84 -3.96
CA THR A 213 68.38 28.66 -4.89
C THR A 213 68.37 29.63 -6.08
N GLN A 214 67.41 30.55 -6.17
CA GLN A 214 67.21 31.46 -7.31
C GLN A 214 67.16 30.74 -8.67
N SER A 215 66.57 29.54 -8.68
CA SER A 215 66.44 28.75 -9.91
C SER A 215 65.52 29.44 -10.91
N GLU A 216 65.85 29.35 -12.20
CA GLU A 216 64.97 29.75 -13.30
C GLU A 216 63.61 29.01 -13.32
N HIS A 217 63.47 27.91 -12.57
CA HIS A 217 62.23 27.14 -12.46
C HIS A 217 61.35 27.55 -11.26
N ALA A 218 61.77 28.51 -10.42
CA ALA A 218 61.04 28.92 -9.23
C ALA A 218 59.61 29.39 -9.53
N GLU A 219 59.41 30.14 -10.62
CA GLU A 219 58.10 30.62 -11.04
C GLU A 219 57.15 29.47 -11.41
N LYS A 220 57.64 28.48 -12.17
CA LYS A 220 56.86 27.29 -12.57
C LYS A 220 56.44 26.47 -11.36
N ALA A 221 57.34 26.29 -10.38
CA ALA A 221 57.04 25.59 -9.14
C ALA A 221 55.98 26.33 -8.30
N GLY A 222 56.02 27.67 -8.28
CA GLY A 222 54.97 28.50 -7.67
C GLY A 222 53.58 28.28 -8.28
N VAL A 223 53.50 28.20 -9.61
CA VAL A 223 52.24 27.91 -10.33
C VAL A 223 51.72 26.50 -10.00
N ILE A 224 52.59 25.49 -9.96
CA ILE A 224 52.21 24.12 -9.59
C ILE A 224 51.62 24.09 -8.16
N ARG A 225 52.25 24.79 -7.22
CA ARG A 225 51.77 24.90 -5.83
C ARG A 225 50.39 25.55 -5.78
N GLU A 226 50.18 26.64 -6.50
CA GLU A 226 48.88 27.32 -6.55
C GLU A 226 47.78 26.42 -7.13
N GLN A 227 48.07 25.68 -8.19
CA GLN A 227 47.12 24.73 -8.79
C GLN A 227 46.80 23.56 -7.86
N ALA A 228 47.80 23.02 -7.14
CA ALA A 228 47.57 21.96 -6.15
C ALA A 228 46.65 22.44 -5.02
N LEU A 229 46.88 23.64 -4.49
CA LEU A 229 46.03 24.27 -3.47
C LEU A 229 44.60 24.51 -3.98
N ARG A 230 44.47 25.04 -5.20
CA ARG A 230 43.16 25.29 -5.83
C ARG A 230 42.37 24.01 -6.03
N THR A 231 43.02 22.96 -6.52
CA THR A 231 42.41 21.63 -6.74
C THR A 231 41.96 21.02 -5.42
N SER A 232 42.80 21.08 -4.38
CA SER A 232 42.45 20.62 -3.03
C SER A 232 41.20 21.32 -2.49
N LYS A 233 41.12 22.66 -2.65
CA LYS A 233 39.96 23.44 -2.24
C LYS A 233 38.69 23.04 -3.02
N LEU A 234 38.80 22.85 -4.34
CA LEU A 234 37.68 22.46 -5.20
C LEU A 234 37.12 21.09 -4.81
N VAL A 235 37.99 20.11 -4.60
CA VAL A 235 37.60 18.74 -4.20
C VAL A 235 36.95 18.74 -2.83
N ASN A 236 37.50 19.47 -1.84
CA ASN A 236 36.90 19.57 -0.52
C ASN A 236 35.50 20.22 -0.57
N ASN A 237 35.34 21.32 -1.32
CA ASN A 237 34.05 21.99 -1.45
C ASN A 237 32.98 21.08 -2.11
N LEU A 238 33.36 20.34 -3.15
CA LEU A 238 32.44 19.41 -3.84
C LEU A 238 31.99 18.27 -2.91
N LEU A 239 32.90 17.71 -2.13
CA LEU A 239 32.58 16.65 -1.18
C LEU A 239 31.73 17.15 -0.01
N GLU A 240 31.95 18.39 0.42
CA GLU A 240 31.15 19.03 1.46
C GLU A 240 29.72 19.32 0.99
N MET A 241 29.55 19.80 -0.25
CA MET A 241 28.24 19.95 -0.88
C MET A 241 27.51 18.61 -1.07
N ALA A 242 28.22 17.54 -1.43
CA ALA A 242 27.63 16.23 -1.63
C ALA A 242 27.12 15.57 -0.33
N ARG A 243 27.60 16.05 0.83
CA ARG A 243 27.27 15.57 2.17
C ARG A 243 26.04 16.25 2.78
N LEU A 244 25.63 17.40 2.24
CA LEU A 244 24.39 18.13 2.56
C LEU A 244 23.20 17.53 1.80
#